data_AF-A0A819REL7-F1
#
_entry.id   AF-A0A819REL7-F1
#
_cell.length_a   1.000
_cell.length_b   1.000
_cell.length_c   1.000
_cell.angle_alpha   90.00
_cell.angle_beta   90.00
_cell.angle_gamma   90.00
#
_symmetry.space_group_name_H-M   'P 1'
#
loop_
_entity.id
_entity.type
_entity.pdbx_description
1 polymer ?
#
loop_
_entity_poly.entity_id
_entity_poly.type
_entity_poly.pdbx_seq_one_letter_code
_entity_poly.pdbx_strand_id
1 'polypeptide(L)'
;CPTCESKYCELPTECSVCHLTLVSAPHLARSYHFLFPIEQFIEATMDKSESNKCFGCQHIFDEQKHKNIFQCTNCKNFFCFECDLFIHGTIFTCPGCIRYGQLK
;
A
#
# COMPACT_ATOMS: atom_id res chain seq x y z
N CYS A 1 23.36 -14.59 -14.06
CA CYS A 1 24.06 -13.99 -12.91
C CYS A 1 24.83 -12.77 -13.42
N PRO A 2 24.73 -11.60 -12.77
CA PRO A 2 25.44 -10.40 -13.22
C PRO A 2 26.97 -10.47 -13.03
N THR A 3 27.47 -11.35 -12.16
CA THR A 3 28.91 -11.43 -11.84
C THR A 3 29.66 -12.47 -12.68
N CYS A 4 29.07 -13.65 -12.88
CA CYS A 4 29.72 -14.77 -13.57
C CYS A 4 29.00 -15.20 -14.86
N GLU A 5 28.00 -14.44 -15.29
CA GLU A 5 27.27 -14.60 -16.57
C GLU A 5 26.53 -15.94 -16.78
N SER A 6 26.49 -16.79 -15.76
CA SER A 6 25.73 -18.05 -15.77
C SER A 6 24.22 -17.82 -15.93
N LYS A 7 23.54 -18.72 -16.65
CA LYS A 7 22.10 -18.62 -16.98
C LYS A 7 21.26 -19.44 -16.01
N TYR A 8 20.13 -18.88 -15.59
CA TYR A 8 19.16 -19.53 -14.70
C TYR A 8 17.76 -19.37 -15.28
N CYS A 9 16.93 -20.41 -15.15
CA CYS A 9 15.56 -20.41 -15.68
C CYS A 9 14.56 -19.75 -14.70
N GLU A 10 14.84 -19.82 -13.40
CA GLU A 10 13.94 -19.32 -12.35
C GLU A 10 14.73 -18.55 -11.28
N LEU A 11 14.03 -17.60 -10.65
CA LEU A 11 14.49 -16.79 -9.52
C LEU A 11 13.37 -16.79 -8.47
N PRO A 12 13.66 -16.69 -7.17
CA PRO A 12 14.98 -16.49 -6.55
C PRO A 12 15.80 -17.78 -6.44
N THR A 13 17.13 -17.70 -6.64
CA THR A 13 18.05 -18.84 -6.49
C THR A 13 19.45 -18.38 -6.11
N GLU A 14 20.26 -19.27 -5.56
CA GLU A 14 21.68 -19.02 -5.32
C GLU A 14 22.51 -19.45 -6.53
N CYS A 15 23.45 -18.62 -6.96
CA CYS A 15 24.31 -18.92 -8.10
C CYS A 15 25.32 -20.03 -7.76
N SER A 16 25.22 -21.20 -8.39
CA SER A 16 26.13 -22.35 -8.18
C SER A 16 27.61 -22.12 -8.52
N VAL A 17 27.97 -21.00 -9.15
CA VAL A 17 29.36 -20.69 -9.56
C VAL A 17 30.01 -19.67 -8.61
N CYS A 18 29.29 -18.61 -8.25
CA CYS A 18 29.81 -17.51 -7.43
C CYS A 18 29.07 -17.30 -6.11
N HIS A 19 28.09 -18.16 -5.78
CA HIS A 19 27.28 -18.13 -4.56
C HIS A 19 26.50 -16.83 -4.32
N LEU A 20 26.38 -15.98 -5.34
CA LEU A 20 25.57 -14.77 -5.26
C LEU A 20 24.09 -15.14 -5.25
N THR A 21 23.34 -14.63 -4.28
CA THR A 21 21.87 -14.74 -4.25
C THR A 21 21.27 -13.89 -5.37
N LEU A 22 20.58 -14.53 -6.29
CA LEU A 22 19.89 -13.90 -7.40
C LEU A 22 18.42 -13.74 -7.05
N VAL A 23 17.97 -12.50 -6.92
CA VAL A 23 16.57 -12.14 -6.67
C VAL A 23 16.15 -11.12 -7.72
N SER A 24 14.92 -11.23 -8.24
CA SER A 24 14.40 -10.25 -9.19
C SER A 24 13.74 -9.09 -8.45
N ALA A 25 13.83 -7.89 -9.04
CA ALA A 25 13.16 -6.70 -8.50
C ALA A 25 11.65 -6.90 -8.28
N PRO A 26 10.88 -7.60 -9.14
CA PRO A 26 9.47 -7.90 -8.88
C PRO A 26 9.21 -8.76 -7.65
N HIS A 27 10.07 -9.76 -7.37
CA HIS A 27 9.93 -10.59 -6.17
C HIS A 27 10.18 -9.75 -4.91
N LEU A 28 11.20 -8.89 -4.95
CA LEU A 28 11.47 -7.96 -3.86
C LEU A 28 10.31 -6.97 -3.67
N ALA A 29 9.83 -6.36 -4.76
CA ALA A 29 8.69 -5.43 -4.76
C ALA A 29 7.40 -6.07 -4.22
N ARG A 30 7.21 -7.37 -4.42
CA ARG A 30 6.10 -8.09 -3.80
C ARG A 30 6.30 -8.22 -2.29
N SER A 31 7.50 -8.50 -1.80
CA SER A 31 7.76 -8.54 -0.35
C SER A 31 7.83 -7.16 0.33
N TYR A 32 7.81 -6.05 -0.43
CA TYR A 32 8.02 -4.70 0.11
C TYR A 32 7.00 -4.33 1.21
N HIS A 33 5.76 -4.79 1.11
CA HIS A 33 4.73 -4.51 2.12
C HIS A 33 5.01 -5.17 3.49
N PHE A 34 5.81 -6.23 3.54
CA PHE A 34 6.29 -6.79 4.82
C PHE A 34 7.47 -6.03 5.41
N LEU A 35 8.27 -5.38 4.54
CA LEU A 35 9.43 -4.60 4.96
C LEU A 35 9.04 -3.18 5.39
N PHE A 36 8.00 -2.62 4.76
CA PHE A 36 7.54 -1.25 4.99
C PHE A 36 6.00 -1.22 5.07
N PRO A 37 5.41 -1.62 6.21
CA PRO A 37 3.97 -1.58 6.38
C PRO A 37 3.48 -0.13 6.36
N ILE A 38 2.33 0.10 5.74
CA ILE A 38 1.66 1.40 5.80
C ILE A 38 1.17 1.69 7.22
N GLU A 39 1.18 2.96 7.58
CA GLU A 39 0.62 3.40 8.86
C GLU A 39 -0.89 3.28 8.88
N GLN A 40 -1.41 2.83 10.02
CA GLN A 40 -2.83 2.78 10.29
C GLN A 40 -3.47 4.16 10.13
N PHE A 41 -4.65 4.18 9.51
CA PHE A 41 -5.44 5.39 9.42
C PHE A 41 -6.05 5.72 10.78
N ILE A 42 -6.20 7.01 11.04
CA ILE A 42 -6.81 7.49 12.28
C ILE A 42 -8.32 7.65 12.08
N GLU A 43 -9.11 7.30 13.09
CA GLU A 43 -10.54 7.56 13.07
C GLU A 43 -10.79 9.07 13.16
N ALA A 44 -11.57 9.60 12.21
CA ALA A 44 -11.87 11.00 12.10
C ALA A 44 -13.39 11.23 12.11
N THR A 45 -13.83 12.28 12.80
CA THR A 45 -15.19 12.78 12.72
C THR A 45 -15.30 13.76 11.57
N MET A 46 -16.29 13.58 10.69
CA MET A 46 -16.54 14.51 9.59
C MET A 46 -17.05 15.83 10.15
N ASP A 47 -16.15 16.79 10.33
CA ASP A 47 -16.55 18.19 10.40
C ASP A 47 -17.07 18.58 9.01
N LYS A 48 -18.21 19.27 8.96
CA LYS A 48 -19.03 19.58 7.76
C LYS A 48 -18.29 20.28 6.59
N SER A 49 -17.00 20.53 6.69
CA SER A 49 -16.19 21.35 5.79
C SER A 49 -15.32 20.58 4.79
N GLU A 50 -15.02 19.29 5.00
CA GLU A 50 -14.12 18.56 4.08
C GLU A 50 -14.77 17.30 3.48
N SER A 51 -14.98 17.34 2.16
CA SER A 51 -15.24 16.21 1.25
C SER A 51 -16.08 15.05 1.81
N ASN A 52 -17.40 15.09 1.60
CA ASN A 52 -18.34 14.03 2.02
C ASN A 52 -18.20 12.72 1.24
N LYS A 53 -17.05 12.40 0.63
CA LYS A 53 -16.86 11.21 -0.21
C LYS A 53 -15.57 10.49 0.14
N CYS A 54 -15.61 9.16 0.11
CA CYS A 54 -14.43 8.32 0.24
C CYS A 54 -13.51 8.51 -0.98
N PHE A 55 -12.21 8.72 -0.77
CA PHE A 55 -11.24 8.89 -1.86
C PHE A 55 -11.05 7.60 -2.69
N GLY A 56 -11.21 6.42 -2.07
CA GLY A 56 -11.04 5.13 -2.74
C GLY A 56 -12.22 4.73 -3.61
N CYS A 57 -13.41 4.62 -3.01
CA CYS A 57 -14.61 4.12 -3.69
C CYS A 57 -15.59 5.22 -4.15
N GLN A 58 -15.34 6.49 -3.81
CA GLN A 58 -16.16 7.65 -4.16
C GLN A 58 -17.59 7.64 -3.59
N HIS A 59 -17.92 6.69 -2.70
CA HIS A 59 -19.19 6.68 -1.98
C HIS A 59 -19.30 7.87 -1.03
N ILE A 60 -20.52 8.41 -0.92
CA ILE A 60 -20.84 9.52 -0.03
C ILE A 60 -20.98 8.99 1.40
N PHE A 61 -20.38 9.68 2.37
CA PHE A 61 -20.56 9.38 3.78
C PHE A 61 -21.95 9.85 4.23
N ASP A 62 -22.86 8.90 4.44
CA ASP A 62 -24.21 9.16 4.94
C ASP A 62 -24.30 8.89 6.45
N GLU A 63 -25.04 9.74 7.18
CA GLU A 63 -25.09 9.80 8.65
C GLU A 63 -25.56 8.49 9.30
N GLN A 64 -26.25 7.62 8.56
CA GLN A 64 -26.84 6.39 9.10
C GLN A 64 -26.04 5.11 8.83
N LYS A 65 -25.06 5.13 7.92
CA LYS A 65 -24.31 3.92 7.51
C LYS A 65 -22.80 3.99 7.73
N HIS A 66 -22.22 5.18 7.85
CA HIS A 66 -20.77 5.37 7.93
C HIS A 66 -20.37 6.09 9.22
N LYS A 67 -20.51 5.40 10.36
CA LYS A 67 -20.01 5.90 11.66
C LYS A 67 -18.49 5.98 11.75
N ASN A 68 -17.78 5.15 10.98
CA ASN A 68 -16.35 5.00 11.09
C ASN A 68 -15.69 5.50 9.80
N ILE A 69 -15.11 6.69 9.88
CA ILE A 69 -14.40 7.34 8.78
C ILE A 69 -12.93 7.42 9.16
N PHE A 70 -12.07 7.03 8.23
CA PHE A 70 -10.65 6.87 8.47
C PHE A 70 -9.88 7.88 7.64
N GLN A 71 -8.94 8.58 8.26
CA GLN A 71 -8.10 9.56 7.62
C GLN A 71 -6.66 9.07 7.57
N CYS A 72 -6.04 9.18 6.40
CA CYS A 72 -4.62 8.90 6.25
C CYS A 72 -3.78 10.02 6.88
N THR A 73 -2.82 9.66 7.74
CA THR A 73 -1.92 10.63 8.44
C THR A 73 -1.02 11.42 7.49
N ASN A 74 -0.73 10.87 6.31
CA ASN A 74 0.22 11.45 5.35
C ASN A 74 -0.49 12.35 4.33
N CYS A 75 -1.39 11.78 3.53
CA CYS A 75 -2.09 12.52 2.47
C CYS A 75 -3.37 13.23 2.94
N LYS A 76 -3.81 13.02 4.19
CA LYS A 76 -5.01 13.61 4.81
C LYS A 76 -6.35 13.31 4.11
N ASN A 77 -6.38 12.37 3.15
CA ASN A 77 -7.61 11.94 2.49
C ASN A 77 -8.43 11.00 3.39
N PHE A 78 -9.75 11.00 3.16
CA PHE A 78 -10.72 10.20 3.90
C PHE A 78 -11.09 8.91 3.17
N PHE A 79 -11.27 7.84 3.94
CA PHE A 79 -11.61 6.50 3.50
C PHE A 79 -12.75 5.93 4.35
N CYS A 80 -13.63 5.15 3.74
CA CYS A 80 -14.60 4.35 4.48
C CYS A 80 -13.92 3.11 5.08
N PHE A 81 -14.59 2.48 6.04
CA PHE A 81 -14.14 1.24 6.68
C PHE A 81 -13.75 0.13 5.69
N GLU A 82 -14.54 -0.08 4.63
CA GLU A 82 -14.23 -1.11 3.62
C GLU A 82 -12.96 -0.79 2.84
N CYS A 83 -12.75 0.48 2.49
CA CYS A 83 -11.52 0.91 1.83
C CYS A 83 -10.31 0.80 2.78
N ASP A 84 -10.48 1.13 4.06
CA ASP A 84 -9.43 0.99 5.07
C ASP A 84 -8.98 -0.48 5.20
N LEU A 85 -9.92 -1.41 5.35
CA LEU A 85 -9.64 -2.85 5.37
C LEU A 85 -8.95 -3.33 4.09
N PHE A 86 -9.41 -2.87 2.92
CA PHE A 86 -8.82 -3.27 1.65
C PHE A 86 -7.39 -2.75 1.48
N ILE A 87 -7.15 -1.50 1.90
CA ILE A 87 -5.83 -0.85 1.86
C ILE A 87 -4.86 -1.58 2.79
N HIS A 88 -5.24 -1.87 4.03
CA HIS A 88 -4.37 -2.50 5.02
C HIS A 88 -4.27 -4.03 4.90
N GLY A 89 -5.21 -4.69 4.23
CA GLY A 89 -5.27 -6.16 4.11
C GLY A 89 -4.79 -6.71 2.78
N THR A 90 -4.94 -5.96 1.68
CA THR A 90 -4.72 -6.47 0.32
C THR A 90 -3.64 -5.72 -0.44
N ILE A 91 -3.80 -4.40 -0.59
CA ILE A 91 -2.94 -3.62 -1.50
C ILE A 91 -1.75 -2.97 -0.78
N PHE A 92 -1.80 -2.87 0.55
CA PHE A 92 -0.76 -2.31 1.42
C PHE A 92 -0.19 -0.97 0.95
N THR A 93 -1.01 -0.17 0.26
CA THR A 93 -0.61 1.12 -0.29
C THR A 93 -1.81 2.07 -0.28
N CYS A 94 -1.63 3.28 0.26
CA CYS A 94 -2.67 4.29 0.26
C CYS A 94 -2.79 4.94 -1.14
N PRO A 95 -3.96 4.88 -1.82
CA PRO A 95 -4.15 5.49 -3.15
C PRO A 95 -3.92 7.01 -3.16
N GLY A 96 -4.19 7.69 -2.04
CA GLY A 96 -3.92 9.12 -1.89
C GLY A 96 -2.43 9.40 -1.90
N CYS A 97 -1.65 8.71 -1.07
CA CYS A 97 -0.20 8.88 -1.00
C CYS A 97 0.51 8.63 -2.34
N ILE A 98 0.06 7.62 -3.10
CA ILE A 98 0.58 7.35 -4.46
C ILE A 98 0.36 8.55 -5.36
N ARG A 99 -0.84 9.13 -5.35
CA ARG A 99 -1.19 10.28 -6.20
C ARG A 99 -0.36 11.52 -5.86
N TYR A 100 -0.10 11.77 -4.58
CA TYR A 100 0.63 12.96 -4.12
C TYR A 100 2.15 12.74 -4.02
N GLY A 101 2.66 11.58 -4.41
CA GLY A 101 4.09 11.25 -4.31
C GLY A 101 4.61 11.18 -2.88
N GLN A 102 3.73 11.02 -1.89
CA GLN A 102 4.06 10.94 -0.48
C GLN A 102 4.20 9.47 -0.05
N LEU A 103 5.11 8.74 -0.71
CA LEU A 103 5.48 7.40 -0.26
C LEU A 103 6.30 7.56 1.02
N LYS A 104 5.89 6.88 2.10
CA LYS A 104 6.76 6.68 3.27
C LYS A 104 7.83 5.66 2.93
#